data_AF-A0A2N6NWM1-F1
#
_entry.id   AF-A0A2N6NWM1-F1
#
_cell.length_a   1.000
_cell.length_b   1.000
_cell.length_c   1.000
_cell.angle_alpha   90.00
_cell.angle_beta   90.00
_cell.angle_gamma   90.00
#
_symmetry.space_group_name_H-M   'P 1'
#
loop_
_entity.id
_entity.type
_entity.pdbx_description
1 polymer ?
#
loop_
_entity_poly.entity_id
_entity_poly.type
_entity_poly.pdbx_seq_one_letter_code
_entity_poly.pdbx_strand_id
1 'polypeptide(L)'
;MAVHVDLSQRDMNVLEKMRDPEFNPEASLVLDERLPRDPHLTDPDLYDEVSARERAIIQSLQALETELAQTQAPDSDERAVTGYRSAITQLGALIAAHPQYASARNNRAQATRRLYGDLMLLGVTTSASSSAASMPLLPAPDRAEKRAAAALALEDLDASVALLTPERLATPMAPTAARTLSSALTQRGAVYLQTGKMLAADHHRTLDVDPGRRESAWSAHNFQEAASHDLALGGRYGNEIAKNLAVSVNPTAKLCGQIVREAMRKEYGPGFMGPEAEE
;
A
#
# COMPACT_ATOMS: atom_id res chain seq x y z
N MET A 1 -21.08 28.67 19.22
CA MET A 1 -21.42 27.42 19.93
C MET A 1 -21.36 26.30 18.91
N ALA A 2 -20.39 25.39 19.01
CA ALA A 2 -20.33 24.25 18.10
C ALA A 2 -21.46 23.29 18.44
N VAL A 3 -22.39 23.09 17.51
CA VAL A 3 -23.46 22.10 17.65
C VAL A 3 -22.81 20.73 17.49
N HIS A 4 -22.74 19.98 18.59
CA HIS A 4 -22.25 18.61 18.57
C HIS A 4 -23.36 17.75 17.97
N VAL A 5 -23.17 17.29 16.74
CA VAL A 5 -24.09 16.35 16.10
C VAL A 5 -23.63 14.95 16.47
N ASP A 6 -24.41 14.27 17.30
CA ASP A 6 -24.19 12.85 17.60
C ASP A 6 -24.86 12.01 16.52
N LEU A 7 -24.05 11.32 15.72
CA LEU A 7 -24.52 10.40 14.69
C LEU A 7 -24.91 9.08 15.36
N SER A 8 -26.08 8.54 15.02
CA SER A 8 -26.45 7.21 15.50
C SER A 8 -25.58 6.13 14.85
N GLN A 9 -25.50 4.94 15.46
CA GLN A 9 -24.81 3.79 14.86
C GLN A 9 -25.34 3.47 13.44
N ARG A 10 -26.64 3.72 13.21
CA ARG A 10 -27.26 3.55 11.90
C ARG A 10 -26.75 4.58 10.90
N ASP A 11 -26.56 5.83 11.32
CA ASP A 11 -26.00 6.90 10.48
C ASP A 11 -24.53 6.61 10.14
N MET A 12 -23.74 6.15 11.11
CA MET A 12 -22.37 5.69 10.87
C MET A 12 -22.32 4.56 9.84
N ASN A 13 -23.20 3.56 9.97
CA ASN A 13 -23.28 2.46 9.00
C ASN A 13 -23.70 2.93 7.60
N VAL A 14 -24.58 3.94 7.50
CA VAL A 14 -24.96 4.54 6.21
C VAL A 14 -23.78 5.31 5.60
N LEU A 15 -23.06 6.10 6.40
CA LEU A 15 -21.87 6.82 5.94
C LEU A 15 -20.76 5.88 5.50
N GLU A 16 -20.54 4.77 6.22
CA GLU A 16 -19.60 3.74 5.79
C GLU A 16 -20.08 3.05 4.51
N LYS A 17 -21.38 2.78 4.34
CA LYS A 17 -21.92 2.28 3.06
C LYS A 17 -21.78 3.26 1.89
N MET A 18 -21.84 4.57 2.16
CA MET A 18 -21.56 5.58 1.13
C MET A 18 -20.08 5.60 0.74
N ARG A 19 -19.18 5.30 1.69
CA ARG A 19 -17.73 5.21 1.49
C ARG A 19 -17.27 3.88 0.90
N ASP A 20 -18.01 2.81 1.15
CA ASP A 20 -17.79 1.45 0.70
C ASP A 20 -19.17 0.79 0.48
N PRO A 21 -19.69 0.75 -0.77
CA PRO A 21 -21.01 0.20 -1.08
C PRO A 21 -21.20 -1.26 -0.65
N GLU A 22 -20.10 -1.99 -0.49
CA GLU A 22 -20.06 -3.38 -0.06
C GLU A 22 -19.86 -3.53 1.45
N PHE A 23 -19.81 -2.43 2.21
CA PHE A 23 -19.69 -2.46 3.66
C PHE A 23 -20.84 -3.26 4.28
N ASN A 24 -20.48 -4.38 4.90
CA ASN A 24 -21.38 -5.20 5.69
C ASN A 24 -20.88 -5.24 7.15
N PRO A 25 -21.60 -4.63 8.11
CA PRO A 25 -21.20 -4.65 9.52
C PRO A 25 -21.15 -6.08 10.10
N GLU A 26 -21.89 -7.04 9.53
CA GLU A 26 -21.84 -8.45 9.94
C GLU A 26 -20.62 -9.21 9.40
N ALA A 27 -19.90 -8.64 8.43
CA ALA A 27 -18.64 -9.19 7.89
C ALA A 27 -17.41 -8.49 8.49
N SER A 28 -17.55 -7.92 9.69
CA SER A 28 -16.46 -7.23 10.38
C SER A 28 -15.30 -8.17 10.71
N LEU A 29 -14.08 -7.64 10.61
CA LEU A 29 -12.86 -8.35 10.98
C LEU A 29 -12.95 -8.88 12.42
N VAL A 30 -12.80 -10.18 12.59
CA VAL A 30 -12.72 -10.83 13.90
C VAL A 30 -11.26 -11.10 14.23
N LEU A 31 -10.74 -10.46 15.27
CA LEU A 31 -9.38 -10.68 15.76
C LEU A 31 -9.38 -11.63 16.95
N ASP A 32 -8.49 -12.62 16.94
CA ASP A 32 -8.29 -13.56 18.05
C ASP A 32 -6.81 -13.67 18.40
N GLU A 33 -6.43 -13.21 19.60
CA GLU A 33 -5.06 -13.23 20.11
C GLU A 33 -4.56 -14.64 20.47
N ARG A 34 -5.46 -15.62 20.58
CA ARG A 34 -5.11 -17.00 20.92
C ARG A 34 -4.61 -17.77 19.69
N LEU A 35 -4.85 -17.25 18.49
CA LEU A 35 -4.38 -17.86 17.26
C LEU A 35 -2.86 -17.72 17.12
N PRO A 36 -2.19 -18.65 16.43
CA PRO A 36 -0.79 -18.50 16.05
C PRO A 36 -0.57 -17.17 15.33
N ARG A 37 0.55 -16.51 15.62
CA ARG A 37 0.87 -15.19 15.05
C ARG A 37 1.00 -15.22 13.52
N ASP A 38 1.37 -16.37 12.96
CA ASP A 38 1.37 -16.63 11.53
C ASP A 38 0.63 -17.95 11.25
N PRO A 39 -0.27 -18.00 10.24
CA PRO A 39 -1.06 -19.19 9.96
C PRO A 39 -0.26 -20.35 9.35
N HIS A 40 0.92 -20.09 8.78
CA HIS A 40 1.78 -21.09 8.13
C HIS A 40 3.04 -21.42 8.94
N LEU A 41 3.44 -20.54 9.88
CA LEU A 41 4.55 -20.75 10.80
C LEU A 41 4.02 -20.87 12.25
N THR A 42 3.43 -22.02 12.57
CA THR A 42 2.69 -22.23 13.82
C THR A 42 3.55 -22.68 15.02
N ASP A 43 4.76 -23.18 14.76
CA ASP A 43 5.72 -23.55 15.81
C ASP A 43 6.23 -22.27 16.51
N PRO A 44 5.98 -22.08 17.82
CA PRO A 44 6.36 -20.86 18.54
C PRO A 44 7.86 -20.58 18.55
N ASP A 45 8.70 -21.62 18.73
CA ASP A 45 10.15 -21.43 18.86
C ASP A 45 10.75 -21.03 17.50
N LEU A 46 10.32 -21.71 16.44
CA LEU A 46 10.69 -21.37 15.07
C LEU A 46 10.17 -19.98 14.68
N TYR A 47 8.94 -19.63 15.08
CA TYR A 47 8.39 -18.29 14.84
C TYR A 47 9.22 -17.21 15.52
N ASP A 48 9.60 -17.41 16.78
CA ASP A 48 10.39 -16.44 17.50
C ASP A 48 11.79 -16.28 16.89
N GLU A 49 12.43 -17.36 16.42
CA GLU A 49 13.69 -17.30 15.67
C GLU A 49 13.55 -16.50 14.36
N VAL A 50 12.59 -16.88 13.50
CA VAL A 50 12.36 -16.26 12.19
C VAL A 50 11.99 -14.79 12.34
N SER A 51 11.08 -14.48 13.27
CA SER A 51 10.64 -13.11 13.52
C SER A 51 11.74 -12.25 14.18
N ALA A 52 12.63 -12.83 14.99
CA ALA A 52 13.79 -12.11 15.53
C ALA A 52 14.78 -11.74 14.42
N ARG A 53 15.05 -12.67 13.50
CA ARG A 53 15.92 -12.41 12.35
C ARG A 53 15.35 -11.35 11.42
N GLU A 54 14.06 -11.42 11.11
CA GLU A 54 13.37 -10.37 10.36
C GLU A 54 13.48 -9.01 11.07
N ARG A 55 13.19 -8.96 12.37
CA ARG A 55 13.21 -7.73 13.16
C ARG A 55 14.60 -7.09 13.20
N ALA A 56 15.66 -7.89 13.26
CA ALA A 56 17.03 -7.39 13.17
C ALA A 56 17.31 -6.70 11.82
N ILE A 57 16.79 -7.25 10.71
CA ILE A 57 16.92 -6.62 9.38
C ILE A 57 16.19 -5.27 9.36
N ILE A 58 14.95 -5.21 9.85
CA ILE A 58 14.17 -3.97 9.88
C ILE A 58 14.81 -2.92 10.79
N GLN A 59 15.31 -3.32 11.96
CA GLN A 59 16.02 -2.42 12.87
C GLN A 59 17.30 -1.86 12.23
N SER A 60 18.01 -2.63 11.40
CA SER A 60 19.17 -2.14 10.67
C SER A 60 18.81 -1.05 9.66
N LEU A 61 17.66 -1.16 8.97
CA LEU A 61 17.16 -0.13 8.07
C LEU A 61 16.73 1.14 8.83
N GLN A 62 16.03 0.98 9.96
CA GLN A 62 15.63 2.13 10.78
C GLN A 62 16.84 2.88 11.35
N ALA A 63 17.88 2.16 11.77
CA ALA A 63 19.13 2.75 12.22
C ALA A 63 19.83 3.51 11.09
N LEU A 64 19.89 2.91 9.89
CA LEU A 64 20.43 3.55 8.69
C LEU A 64 19.68 4.84 8.33
N GLU A 65 18.34 4.81 8.28
CA GLU A 65 17.53 6.00 8.00
C GLU A 65 17.76 7.11 9.03
N THR A 66 17.87 6.74 10.31
CA THR A 66 18.14 7.68 11.40
C THR A 66 19.52 8.32 11.24
N GLU A 67 20.53 7.53 10.93
CA GLU A 67 21.90 8.01 10.72
C GLU A 67 21.98 8.96 9.51
N LEU A 68 21.34 8.61 8.40
CA LEU A 68 21.30 9.42 7.18
C LEU A 68 20.53 10.74 7.37
N ALA A 69 19.47 10.73 8.19
CA ALA A 69 18.75 11.95 8.54
C ALA A 69 19.59 12.89 9.42
N GLN A 70 20.47 12.35 10.26
CA GLN A 70 21.35 13.13 11.14
C GLN A 70 22.63 13.60 10.44
N THR A 71 23.13 12.80 9.50
CA THR A 71 24.43 13.01 8.87
C THR A 71 24.23 13.27 7.38
N GLN A 72 24.22 14.54 6.97
CA GLN A 72 24.23 14.94 5.56
C GLN A 72 25.64 14.77 4.95
N ALA A 73 26.16 13.54 4.99
CA ALA A 73 27.42 13.20 4.34
C ALA A 73 27.24 13.11 2.82
N PRO A 74 28.28 13.42 2.03
CA PRO A 74 28.19 13.39 0.57
C PRO A 74 27.93 11.99 -0.01
N ASP A 75 28.13 10.93 0.77
CA ASP A 75 27.91 9.53 0.39
C ASP A 75 26.56 8.96 0.90
N SER A 76 25.67 9.81 1.43
CA SER A 76 24.41 9.40 2.05
C SER A 76 23.57 8.49 1.14
N ASP A 77 23.47 8.86 -0.13
CA ASP A 77 22.59 8.20 -1.08
C ASP A 77 23.14 6.81 -1.46
N GLU A 78 24.45 6.69 -1.65
CA GLU A 78 25.11 5.41 -1.94
C GLU A 78 25.02 4.45 -0.75
N ARG A 79 25.21 4.96 0.47
CA ARG A 79 25.03 4.18 1.71
C ARG A 79 23.59 3.74 1.88
N ALA A 80 22.62 4.61 1.61
CA ALA A 80 21.20 4.26 1.61
C ALA A 80 20.91 3.12 0.63
N VAL A 81 21.28 3.27 -0.64
CA VAL A 81 21.06 2.25 -1.68
C VAL A 81 21.69 0.92 -1.28
N THR A 82 22.94 0.93 -0.80
CA THR A 82 23.65 -0.27 -0.36
C THR A 82 22.95 -0.97 0.81
N GLY A 83 22.51 -0.21 1.81
CA GLY A 83 21.80 -0.73 2.96
C GLY A 83 20.47 -1.40 2.59
N TYR A 84 19.68 -0.77 1.73
CA TYR A 84 18.42 -1.36 1.25
C TYR A 84 18.64 -2.60 0.38
N ARG A 85 19.66 -2.62 -0.50
CA ARG A 85 20.00 -3.82 -1.28
C ARG A 85 20.42 -4.98 -0.38
N SER A 86 21.19 -4.70 0.67
CA SER A 86 21.56 -5.69 1.68
C SER A 86 20.32 -6.24 2.38
N ALA A 87 19.41 -5.38 2.84
CA ALA A 87 18.18 -5.81 3.49
C ALA A 87 17.27 -6.65 2.57
N ILE A 88 17.11 -6.27 1.31
CA ILE A 88 16.35 -7.06 0.31
C ILE A 88 16.97 -8.44 0.13
N THR A 89 18.30 -8.52 0.08
CA THR A 89 19.02 -9.80 -0.04
C THR A 89 18.80 -10.68 1.20
N GLN A 90 18.91 -10.10 2.40
CA GLN A 90 18.71 -10.82 3.66
C GLN A 90 17.26 -11.29 3.84
N LEU A 91 16.28 -10.45 3.50
CA LEU A 91 14.87 -10.84 3.47
C LEU A 91 14.63 -11.94 2.43
N GLY A 92 15.30 -11.86 1.27
CA GLY A 92 15.23 -12.91 0.26
C GLY A 92 15.77 -14.26 0.74
N ALA A 93 16.86 -14.26 1.50
CA ALA A 93 17.36 -15.48 2.14
C ALA A 93 16.39 -16.03 3.19
N LEU A 94 15.74 -15.15 3.96
CA LEU A 94 14.72 -15.54 4.95
C LEU A 94 13.50 -16.17 4.27
N ILE A 95 13.04 -15.58 3.17
CA ILE A 95 11.93 -16.09 2.35
C ILE A 95 12.30 -17.42 1.68
N ALA A 96 13.53 -17.60 1.21
CA ALA A 96 13.98 -18.86 0.64
C ALA A 96 13.96 -20.00 1.69
N ALA A 97 14.30 -19.69 2.94
CA ALA A 97 14.24 -20.65 4.05
C ALA A 97 12.79 -20.91 4.52
N HIS A 98 11.92 -19.89 4.48
CA HIS A 98 10.52 -19.98 4.91
C HIS A 98 9.57 -19.39 3.85
N PRO A 99 9.27 -20.14 2.76
CA PRO A 99 8.56 -19.59 1.60
C PRO A 99 7.14 -19.07 1.89
N GLN A 100 6.50 -19.58 2.95
CA GLN A 100 5.15 -19.22 3.38
C GLN A 100 5.12 -18.12 4.45
N TYR A 101 6.28 -17.59 4.86
CA TYR A 101 6.34 -16.51 5.84
C TYR A 101 6.04 -15.15 5.17
N ALA A 102 4.78 -14.73 5.26
CA ALA A 102 4.26 -13.58 4.52
C ALA A 102 4.87 -12.24 4.99
N SER A 103 5.22 -12.10 6.28
CA SER A 103 5.78 -10.86 6.81
C SER A 103 7.09 -10.47 6.11
N ALA A 104 7.99 -11.43 5.90
CA ALA A 104 9.27 -11.15 5.24
C ALA A 104 9.09 -10.70 3.78
N ARG A 105 8.10 -11.27 3.08
CA ARG A 105 7.73 -10.88 1.71
C ARG A 105 7.19 -9.46 1.68
N ASN A 106 6.25 -9.14 2.57
CA ASN A 106 5.67 -7.80 2.70
C ASN A 106 6.77 -6.74 2.98
N ASN A 107 7.73 -7.08 3.84
CA ASN A 107 8.88 -6.22 4.15
C ASN A 107 9.85 -6.09 2.97
N ARG A 108 10.11 -7.16 2.22
CA ARG A 108 10.97 -7.11 1.02
C ARG A 108 10.35 -6.26 -0.08
N ALA A 109 9.04 -6.35 -0.26
CA ALA A 109 8.29 -5.48 -1.16
C ALA A 109 8.40 -4.00 -0.73
N GLN A 110 8.26 -3.69 0.57
CA GLN A 110 8.40 -2.33 1.08
C GLN A 110 9.79 -1.76 0.84
N ALA A 111 10.85 -2.52 1.14
CA ALA A 111 12.23 -2.12 0.90
C ALA A 111 12.50 -1.91 -0.60
N THR A 112 11.93 -2.75 -1.46
CA THR A 112 12.02 -2.63 -2.93
C THR A 112 11.32 -1.36 -3.41
N ARG A 113 10.11 -1.07 -2.92
CA ARG A 113 9.38 0.17 -3.24
C ARG A 113 10.12 1.42 -2.76
N ARG A 114 10.85 1.35 -1.65
CA ARG A 114 11.69 2.47 -1.20
C ARG A 114 12.87 2.73 -2.14
N LEU A 115 13.47 1.67 -2.70
CA LEU A 115 14.56 1.78 -3.68
C LEU A 115 14.09 2.32 -5.04
N TYR A 116 13.05 1.71 -5.62
CA TYR A 116 12.66 1.95 -7.02
C TYR A 116 11.42 2.84 -7.18
N GLY A 117 10.70 3.12 -6.09
CA GLY A 117 9.52 3.97 -6.06
C GLY A 117 8.25 3.27 -6.53
N ASP A 118 7.11 3.91 -6.29
CA ASP A 118 5.79 3.37 -6.64
C ASP A 118 5.46 3.50 -8.14
N LEU A 119 6.27 4.25 -8.89
CA LEU A 119 6.15 4.40 -10.35
C LEU A 119 6.94 3.34 -11.13
N MET A 120 7.48 2.32 -10.45
CA MET A 120 8.33 1.28 -11.03
C MET A 120 7.70 0.48 -12.18
N LEU A 121 6.37 0.53 -12.34
CA LEU A 121 5.64 -0.13 -13.44
C LEU A 121 5.63 0.68 -14.76
N LEU A 122 6.12 1.93 -14.74
CA LEU A 122 6.07 2.85 -15.87
C LEU A 122 7.44 2.96 -16.54
N GLY A 123 7.46 3.18 -17.86
CA GLY A 123 8.69 3.40 -18.62
C GLY A 123 9.46 4.63 -18.15
N VAL A 124 8.75 5.71 -17.87
CA VAL A 124 9.27 6.93 -17.26
C VAL A 124 8.82 6.96 -15.81
N THR A 125 9.74 7.17 -14.87
CA THR A 125 9.45 7.17 -13.43
C THR A 125 9.46 8.58 -12.81
N THR A 126 9.83 9.60 -13.58
CA THR A 126 9.80 10.99 -13.13
C THR A 126 8.36 11.53 -13.12
N SER A 127 8.02 12.29 -12.07
CA SER A 127 6.82 13.10 -11.99
C SER A 127 7.20 14.51 -11.55
N ALA A 128 6.68 15.54 -12.21
CA ALA A 128 6.90 16.93 -11.79
C ALA A 128 6.22 17.25 -10.44
N SER A 129 5.28 16.40 -10.01
CA SER A 129 4.48 16.58 -8.78
C SER A 129 4.93 15.69 -7.60
N SER A 130 6.02 14.93 -7.72
CA SER A 130 6.48 14.07 -6.61
C SER A 130 7.16 14.88 -5.51
N SER A 131 6.64 14.81 -4.29
CA SER A 131 7.31 15.36 -3.11
C SER A 131 8.61 14.60 -2.82
N ALA A 132 9.59 15.27 -2.19
CA ALA A 132 10.90 14.68 -1.87
C ALA A 132 10.80 13.37 -1.05
N ALA A 133 9.77 13.22 -0.22
CA ALA A 133 9.52 12.01 0.58
C ALA A 133 9.03 10.81 -0.26
N SER A 134 8.54 11.05 -1.47
CA SER A 134 8.01 10.02 -2.39
C SER A 134 9.01 9.64 -3.49
N MET A 135 10.23 10.19 -3.44
CA MET A 135 11.26 9.93 -4.44
C MET A 135 11.96 8.58 -4.17
N PRO A 136 12.20 7.76 -5.20
CA PRO A 136 12.99 6.55 -5.07
C PRO A 136 14.42 6.88 -4.63
N LEU A 137 15.04 6.01 -3.84
CA LEU A 137 16.46 6.13 -3.50
C LEU A 137 17.35 5.97 -4.74
N LEU A 138 16.89 5.23 -5.74
CA LEU A 138 17.58 5.06 -7.00
C LEU A 138 16.81 5.82 -8.11
N PRO A 139 17.24 7.04 -8.48
CA PRO A 139 16.45 7.92 -9.35
C PRO A 139 16.38 7.45 -10.80
N ALA A 140 17.40 6.75 -11.30
CA ALA A 140 17.49 6.28 -12.68
C ALA A 140 18.05 4.84 -12.72
N PRO A 141 17.27 3.83 -12.30
CA PRO A 141 17.67 2.42 -12.39
C PRO A 141 17.84 1.99 -13.84
N ASP A 142 18.71 1.01 -14.06
CA ASP A 142 18.69 0.28 -15.32
C ASP A 142 17.29 -0.29 -15.58
N ARG A 143 16.88 -0.28 -16.85
CA ARG A 143 15.51 -0.66 -17.23
C ARG A 143 15.20 -2.11 -16.87
N ALA A 144 16.15 -3.03 -17.12
CA ALA A 144 15.96 -4.45 -16.81
C ALA A 144 15.95 -4.67 -15.30
N GLU A 145 16.83 -3.98 -14.57
CA GLU A 145 16.87 -4.02 -13.11
C GLU A 145 15.54 -3.55 -12.48
N LYS A 146 15.03 -2.38 -12.90
CA LYS A 146 13.74 -1.84 -12.43
C LYS A 146 12.60 -2.81 -12.70
N ARG A 147 12.54 -3.38 -13.91
CA ARG A 147 11.50 -4.34 -14.28
C ARG A 147 11.55 -5.60 -13.42
N ALA A 148 12.75 -6.12 -13.15
CA ALA A 148 12.93 -7.27 -12.27
C ALA A 148 12.51 -6.95 -10.82
N ALA A 149 12.87 -5.76 -10.32
CA ALA A 149 12.48 -5.30 -8.99
C ALA A 149 10.96 -5.11 -8.87
N ALA A 150 10.31 -4.55 -9.89
CA ALA A 150 8.86 -4.43 -9.96
C ALA A 150 8.16 -5.80 -9.95
N ALA A 151 8.67 -6.75 -10.72
CA ALA A 151 8.13 -8.11 -10.75
C ALA A 151 8.26 -8.80 -9.39
N LEU A 152 9.43 -8.66 -8.75
CA LEU A 152 9.70 -9.20 -7.41
C LEU A 152 8.76 -8.60 -6.35
N ALA A 153 8.62 -7.28 -6.33
CA ALA A 153 7.77 -6.60 -5.35
C ALA A 153 6.30 -7.02 -5.50
N LEU A 154 5.79 -7.07 -6.74
CA LEU A 154 4.42 -7.51 -6.98
C LEU A 154 4.22 -8.99 -6.65
N GLU A 155 5.19 -9.87 -6.96
CA GLU A 155 5.14 -11.29 -6.59
C GLU A 155 5.09 -11.47 -5.06
N ASP A 156 5.91 -10.72 -4.31
CA ASP A 156 5.89 -10.78 -2.86
C ASP A 156 4.57 -10.29 -2.26
N LEU A 157 3.98 -9.24 -2.81
CA LEU A 157 2.69 -8.73 -2.38
C LEU A 157 1.56 -9.70 -2.73
N ASP A 158 1.57 -10.26 -3.94
CA ASP A 158 0.61 -11.27 -4.39
C ASP A 158 0.66 -12.51 -3.49
N ALA A 159 1.86 -13.01 -3.19
CA ALA A 159 2.06 -14.15 -2.29
C ALA A 159 1.63 -13.82 -0.86
N SER A 160 1.96 -12.65 -0.33
CA SER A 160 1.56 -12.23 1.02
C SER A 160 0.03 -12.17 1.16
N VAL A 161 -0.64 -11.58 0.17
CA VAL A 161 -2.10 -11.50 0.13
C VAL A 161 -2.69 -12.90 0.01
N ALA A 162 -2.18 -13.75 -0.88
CA ALA A 162 -2.69 -15.12 -1.05
C ALA A 162 -2.51 -15.98 0.20
N LEU A 163 -1.40 -15.85 0.92
CA LEU A 163 -1.11 -16.62 2.13
C LEU A 163 -1.96 -16.21 3.33
N LEU A 164 -2.32 -14.92 3.43
CA LEU A 164 -2.98 -14.38 4.61
C LEU A 164 -4.49 -14.13 4.42
N THR A 165 -4.98 -14.09 3.18
CA THR A 165 -6.41 -13.87 2.93
C THR A 165 -7.22 -15.06 3.45
N PRO A 166 -8.14 -14.87 4.41
CA PRO A 166 -8.99 -15.94 4.89
C PRO A 166 -10.02 -16.34 3.83
N GLU A 167 -10.49 -17.59 3.88
CA GLU A 167 -11.55 -18.08 2.98
C GLU A 167 -12.86 -17.27 3.08
N ARG A 168 -13.12 -16.69 4.25
CA ARG A 168 -14.28 -15.85 4.55
C ARG A 168 -13.84 -14.66 5.39
N LEU A 169 -14.42 -13.48 5.12
CA LEU A 169 -14.08 -12.25 5.86
C LEU A 169 -14.36 -12.34 7.37
N ALA A 170 -15.35 -13.13 7.77
CA ALA A 170 -15.70 -13.35 9.18
C ALA A 170 -14.80 -14.40 9.89
N THR A 171 -13.88 -15.05 9.18
CA THR A 171 -12.96 -16.01 9.80
C THR A 171 -12.02 -15.28 10.76
N PRO A 172 -11.89 -15.72 12.03
CA PRO A 172 -10.97 -15.11 12.98
C PRO A 172 -9.52 -15.11 12.49
N MET A 173 -8.82 -14.00 12.69
CA MET A 173 -7.42 -13.83 12.32
C MET A 173 -6.57 -13.38 13.50
N ALA A 174 -5.32 -13.81 13.54
CA ALA A 174 -4.35 -13.24 14.47
C ALA A 174 -4.10 -11.76 14.14
N PRO A 175 -3.95 -10.87 15.13
CA PRO A 175 -3.71 -9.44 14.89
C PRO A 175 -2.47 -9.15 14.02
N THR A 176 -1.42 -9.96 14.17
CA THR A 176 -0.20 -9.89 13.36
C THR A 176 -0.47 -10.23 11.90
N ALA A 177 -1.18 -11.32 11.63
CA ALA A 177 -1.56 -11.72 10.28
C ALA A 177 -2.47 -10.68 9.61
N ALA A 178 -3.46 -10.15 10.33
CA ALA A 178 -4.34 -9.09 9.83
C ALA A 178 -3.57 -7.81 9.47
N ARG A 179 -2.59 -7.41 10.31
CA ARG A 179 -1.73 -6.25 10.05
C ARG A 179 -0.84 -6.46 8.81
N THR A 180 -0.27 -7.64 8.65
CA THR A 180 0.56 -7.96 7.47
C THR A 180 -0.28 -7.99 6.20
N LEU A 181 -1.47 -8.59 6.24
CA LEU A 181 -2.40 -8.61 5.11
C LEU A 181 -2.84 -7.20 4.72
N SER A 182 -3.27 -6.39 5.71
CA SER A 182 -3.70 -5.01 5.46
C SER A 182 -2.56 -4.17 4.91
N SER A 183 -1.34 -4.35 5.40
CA SER A 183 -0.13 -3.73 4.84
C SER A 183 0.07 -4.15 3.38
N ALA A 184 0.12 -5.44 3.06
CA ALA A 184 0.37 -5.94 1.70
C ALA A 184 -0.64 -5.42 0.68
N LEU A 185 -1.94 -5.44 1.04
CA LEU A 185 -3.01 -4.85 0.23
C LEU A 185 -2.80 -3.34 0.01
N THR A 186 -2.46 -2.61 1.07
CA THR A 186 -2.20 -1.16 0.98
C THR A 186 -1.01 -0.86 0.07
N GLN A 187 0.06 -1.64 0.18
CA GLN A 187 1.26 -1.48 -0.64
C GLN A 187 0.96 -1.74 -2.12
N ARG A 188 0.27 -2.84 -2.43
CA ARG A 188 -0.10 -3.19 -3.82
C ARG A 188 -1.07 -2.17 -4.41
N GLY A 189 -2.08 -1.78 -3.63
CA GLY A 189 -3.03 -0.73 -3.99
C GLY A 189 -2.37 0.63 -4.26
N ALA A 190 -1.33 1.01 -3.50
CA ALA A 190 -0.59 2.25 -3.72
C ALA A 190 0.17 2.24 -5.07
N VAL A 191 0.88 1.14 -5.38
CA VAL A 191 1.59 0.98 -6.66
C VAL A 191 0.59 1.05 -7.82
N TYR A 192 -0.53 0.35 -7.73
CA TYR A 192 -1.57 0.36 -8.76
C TYR A 192 -2.22 1.76 -8.89
N LEU A 193 -2.51 2.43 -7.78
CA LEU A 193 -3.11 3.76 -7.79
C LEU A 193 -2.21 4.77 -8.50
N GLN A 194 -0.92 4.80 -8.17
CA GLN A 194 0.03 5.72 -8.78
C GLN A 194 0.22 5.40 -10.27
N THR A 195 0.33 4.12 -10.62
CA THR A 195 0.45 3.68 -12.02
C THR A 195 -0.79 4.10 -12.84
N GLY A 196 -1.99 3.83 -12.35
CA GLY A 196 -3.24 4.18 -13.02
C GLY A 196 -3.46 5.69 -13.13
N LYS A 197 -3.09 6.47 -12.11
CA LYS A 197 -3.12 7.94 -12.17
C LYS A 197 -2.21 8.49 -13.27
N MET A 198 -0.96 8.03 -13.32
CA MET A 198 0.00 8.53 -14.30
C MET A 198 -0.36 8.15 -15.74
N LEU A 199 -0.91 6.95 -15.96
CA LEU A 199 -1.39 6.53 -17.29
C LEU A 199 -2.65 7.30 -17.73
N ALA A 200 -3.51 7.70 -16.78
CA ALA A 200 -4.69 8.51 -17.09
C ALA A 200 -4.33 9.97 -17.40
N ALA A 201 -3.30 10.51 -16.74
CA ALA A 201 -2.85 11.89 -16.91
C ALA A 201 -2.08 12.11 -18.23
N ASP A 202 -1.32 11.11 -18.70
CA ASP A 202 -0.56 11.21 -19.94
C ASP A 202 -0.67 9.93 -20.79
N HIS A 203 -1.39 10.03 -21.91
CA HIS A 203 -1.60 8.94 -22.84
C HIS A 203 -0.33 8.46 -23.57
N HIS A 204 0.77 9.23 -23.57
CA HIS A 204 2.05 8.81 -24.13
C HIS A 204 2.88 7.97 -23.15
N ARG A 205 2.49 7.96 -21.88
CA ARG A 205 3.16 7.15 -20.88
C ARG A 205 2.85 5.67 -21.10
N THR A 206 3.90 4.86 -21.07
CA THR A 206 3.81 3.42 -21.34
C THR A 206 4.20 2.60 -20.14
N LEU A 207 3.64 1.39 -20.06
CA LEU A 207 4.02 0.38 -19.10
C LEU A 207 5.40 -0.19 -19.40
N ASP A 208 6.11 -0.56 -18.34
CA ASP A 208 7.42 -1.21 -18.40
C ASP A 208 7.47 -2.43 -17.48
N VAL A 209 6.43 -3.25 -17.58
CA VAL A 209 6.21 -4.44 -16.76
C VAL A 209 6.76 -5.68 -17.47
N ASP A 210 7.10 -6.70 -16.69
CA ASP A 210 7.41 -8.03 -17.22
C ASP A 210 6.23 -8.58 -18.05
N PRO A 211 6.44 -9.03 -19.31
CA PRO A 211 5.38 -9.58 -20.16
C PRO A 211 4.65 -10.81 -19.58
N GLY A 212 5.30 -11.56 -18.68
CA GLY A 212 4.69 -12.71 -18.02
C GLY A 212 3.69 -12.34 -16.92
N ARG A 213 3.63 -11.05 -16.53
CA ARG A 213 2.72 -10.57 -15.51
C ARG A 213 1.39 -10.10 -16.07
N ARG A 214 0.32 -10.32 -15.31
CA ARG A 214 -1.04 -9.87 -15.66
C ARG A 214 -1.14 -8.35 -15.87
N GLU A 215 -0.35 -7.58 -15.11
CA GLU A 215 -0.37 -6.12 -15.16
C GLU A 215 0.18 -5.55 -16.47
N SER A 216 0.91 -6.35 -17.27
CA SER A 216 1.48 -5.91 -18.55
C SER A 216 0.42 -5.51 -19.59
N ALA A 217 -0.80 -6.06 -19.48
CA ALA A 217 -1.91 -5.80 -20.39
C ALA A 217 -2.97 -4.87 -19.80
N TRP A 218 -2.73 -4.30 -18.61
CA TRP A 218 -3.73 -3.49 -17.91
C TRP A 218 -3.81 -2.07 -18.47
N SER A 219 -5.05 -1.58 -18.62
CA SER A 219 -5.31 -0.17 -18.87
C SER A 219 -5.21 0.66 -17.58
N ALA A 220 -5.18 1.99 -17.71
CA ALA A 220 -5.30 2.90 -16.57
C ALA A 220 -6.52 2.59 -15.69
N HIS A 221 -7.64 2.21 -16.31
CA HIS A 221 -8.86 1.82 -15.61
C HIS A 221 -8.68 0.54 -14.80
N ASN A 222 -8.03 -0.49 -15.36
CA ASN A 222 -7.78 -1.74 -14.62
C ASN A 222 -6.89 -1.52 -13.40
N PHE A 223 -5.86 -0.66 -13.51
CA PHE A 223 -5.04 -0.28 -12.36
C PHE A 223 -5.85 0.45 -11.28
N GLN A 224 -6.74 1.36 -11.68
CA GLN A 224 -7.57 2.11 -10.72
C GLN A 224 -8.60 1.20 -10.03
N GLU A 225 -9.21 0.28 -10.77
CA GLU A 225 -10.14 -0.72 -10.21
C GLU A 225 -9.43 -1.64 -9.21
N ALA A 226 -8.28 -2.22 -9.61
CA ALA A 226 -7.48 -3.06 -8.72
C ALA A 226 -6.98 -2.30 -7.48
N ALA A 227 -6.58 -1.03 -7.64
CA ALA A 227 -6.21 -0.17 -6.52
C ALA A 227 -7.38 0.08 -5.57
N SER A 228 -8.57 0.37 -6.11
CA SER A 228 -9.78 0.59 -5.31
C SER A 228 -10.12 -0.66 -4.50
N HIS A 229 -10.09 -1.83 -5.12
CA HIS A 229 -10.33 -3.11 -4.46
C HIS A 229 -9.33 -3.37 -3.32
N ASP A 230 -8.03 -3.25 -3.60
CA ASP A 230 -6.98 -3.51 -2.60
C ASP A 230 -7.03 -2.54 -1.42
N LEU A 231 -7.26 -1.25 -1.69
CA LEU A 231 -7.35 -0.23 -0.63
C LEU A 231 -8.62 -0.41 0.21
N ALA A 232 -9.75 -0.79 -0.39
CA ALA A 232 -10.97 -1.11 0.35
C ALA A 232 -10.73 -2.30 1.31
N LEU A 233 -10.16 -3.40 0.81
CA LEU A 233 -9.82 -4.55 1.65
C LEU A 233 -8.77 -4.19 2.71
N GLY A 234 -7.72 -3.45 2.36
CA GLY A 234 -6.72 -2.99 3.31
C GLY A 234 -7.33 -2.17 4.46
N GLY A 235 -8.30 -1.30 4.15
CA GLY A 235 -9.08 -0.57 5.14
C GLY A 235 -9.94 -1.49 6.01
N ARG A 236 -10.61 -2.48 5.43
CA ARG A 236 -11.41 -3.48 6.18
C ARG A 236 -10.56 -4.32 7.14
N TYR A 237 -9.32 -4.61 6.78
CA TYR A 237 -8.35 -5.29 7.65
C TYR A 237 -7.63 -4.35 8.64
N GLY A 238 -8.07 -3.09 8.76
CA GLY A 238 -7.64 -2.16 9.82
C GLY A 238 -6.47 -1.24 9.45
N ASN A 239 -6.16 -1.05 8.17
CA ASN A 239 -5.17 -0.05 7.75
C ASN A 239 -5.83 1.31 7.46
N GLU A 240 -5.56 2.30 8.31
CA GLU A 240 -6.13 3.65 8.19
C GLU A 240 -5.67 4.41 6.94
N ILE A 241 -4.44 4.17 6.47
CA ILE A 241 -3.94 4.79 5.23
C ILE A 241 -4.76 4.25 4.05
N ALA A 242 -4.97 2.93 3.99
CA ALA A 242 -5.81 2.32 2.97
C ALA A 242 -7.27 2.79 3.07
N LYS A 243 -7.84 2.88 4.28
CA LYS A 243 -9.19 3.41 4.48
C LYS A 243 -9.34 4.82 3.91
N ASN A 244 -8.38 5.70 4.19
CA ASN A 244 -8.40 7.07 3.66
C ASN A 244 -8.20 7.12 2.15
N LEU A 245 -7.28 6.32 1.60
CA LEU A 245 -7.04 6.26 0.16
C LEU A 245 -8.22 5.63 -0.60
N ALA A 246 -8.91 4.64 -0.02
CA ALA A 246 -10.08 3.98 -0.62
C ALA A 246 -11.20 4.98 -0.93
N VAL A 247 -11.45 5.94 -0.03
CA VAL A 247 -12.43 7.02 -0.27
C VAL A 247 -12.05 7.86 -1.49
N SER A 248 -10.76 8.14 -1.69
CA SER A 248 -10.29 8.97 -2.82
C SER A 248 -10.41 8.29 -4.18
N VAL A 249 -10.50 6.96 -4.22
CA VAL A 249 -10.59 6.17 -5.45
C VAL A 249 -11.99 5.62 -5.71
N ASN A 250 -12.89 5.68 -4.72
CA ASN A 250 -14.26 5.24 -4.85
C ASN A 250 -15.08 6.20 -5.75
N PRO A 251 -15.60 5.73 -6.90
CA PRO A 251 -16.37 6.56 -7.83
C PRO A 251 -17.69 7.08 -7.23
N THR A 252 -18.35 6.30 -6.37
CA THR A 252 -19.55 6.73 -5.64
C THR A 252 -19.22 7.87 -4.68
N ALA A 253 -18.14 7.73 -3.90
CA ALA A 253 -17.71 8.78 -2.98
C ALA A 253 -17.34 10.08 -3.72
N LYS A 254 -16.69 9.97 -4.90
CA LYS A 254 -16.40 11.13 -5.77
C LYS A 254 -17.66 11.82 -6.25
N LEU A 255 -18.64 11.07 -6.76
CA LEU A 255 -19.90 11.61 -7.25
C LEU A 255 -20.70 12.28 -6.13
N CYS A 256 -20.84 11.62 -4.97
CA CYS A 256 -21.47 12.22 -3.79
C CYS A 256 -20.75 13.50 -3.36
N GLY A 257 -19.41 13.50 -3.37
CA GLY A 257 -18.61 14.68 -3.07
C GLY A 257 -18.78 15.80 -4.09
N GLN A 258 -18.98 15.51 -5.37
CA GLN A 258 -19.30 16.51 -6.40
C GLN A 258 -20.69 17.11 -6.18
N ILE A 259 -21.71 16.27 -5.96
CA ILE A 259 -23.09 16.70 -5.70
C ILE A 259 -23.15 17.60 -4.46
N VAL A 260 -22.50 17.21 -3.36
CA VAL A 260 -22.45 18.02 -2.14
C VAL A 260 -21.74 19.35 -2.39
N ARG A 261 -20.61 19.36 -3.11
CA ARG A 261 -19.91 20.60 -3.46
C ARG A 261 -20.75 21.53 -4.33
N GLU A 262 -21.47 21.01 -5.32
CA GLU A 262 -22.39 21.78 -6.15
C GLU A 262 -23.54 22.37 -5.32
N ALA A 263 -24.14 21.57 -4.44
CA ALA A 263 -25.19 22.02 -3.53
C ALA A 263 -24.68 23.12 -2.58
N MET A 264 -23.50 22.95 -1.98
CA MET A 264 -22.89 23.97 -1.12
C MET A 264 -22.53 25.25 -1.88
N ARG A 265 -22.04 25.13 -3.13
CA ARG A 265 -21.76 26.28 -4.01
C ARG A 265 -23.03 27.06 -4.35
N LYS A 266 -24.15 26.36 -4.49
CA LYS A 266 -25.47 26.97 -4.76
C LYS A 266 -26.05 27.69 -3.54
N GLU A 267 -25.89 27.12 -2.34
CA GLU A 267 -26.46 27.67 -1.09
C GLU A 267 -25.60 28.79 -0.49
N TYR A 268 -24.27 28.65 -0.48
CA TYR A 268 -23.36 29.55 0.24
C TYR A 268 -22.50 30.44 -0.67
N GLY A 269 -22.63 30.28 -1.99
CA GLY A 269 -21.91 31.06 -2.99
C GLY A 269 -20.45 30.63 -3.21
N PRO A 270 -19.77 31.18 -4.23
CA PRO A 270 -18.45 30.72 -4.67
C PRO A 270 -17.31 30.95 -3.66
N GLY A 271 -17.47 31.86 -2.70
CA GLY A 271 -16.41 32.26 -1.76
C GLY A 271 -16.26 31.36 -0.52
N PHE A 272 -17.13 30.34 -0.36
CA PHE A 272 -17.09 29.44 0.80
C PHE A 272 -16.09 28.29 0.63
N MET A 273 -15.84 27.88 -0.61
CA MET A 273 -14.86 26.85 -0.95
C MET A 273 -13.53 27.57 -1.23
N GLY A 274 -12.48 27.29 -0.44
CA GLY A 274 -11.14 27.84 -0.67
C GLY A 274 -10.60 27.53 -2.08
N PRO A 275 -9.44 28.08 -2.46
CA PRO A 275 -8.92 27.97 -3.83
C PRO A 275 -8.87 26.51 -4.28
N GLU A 276 -9.32 26.27 -5.51
CA GLU A 276 -9.33 24.95 -6.16
C GLU A 276 -7.90 24.40 -6.16
N ALA A 277 -7.68 23.22 -5.56
CA ALA A 277 -6.45 22.49 -5.78
C ALA A 277 -6.49 21.97 -7.22
N GLU A 278 -5.64 22.53 -8.08
CA GLU A 278 -5.44 22.10 -9.46
C GLU A 278 -5.10 20.59 -9.47
N GLU A 279 -5.89 19.82 -10.22
CA GLU A 279 -5.78 18.36 -10.38
C GLU A 279 -4.48 17.92 -11.08
#